data_AF-A0A1Y1SID2-F1
#
_entry.id   AF-A0A1Y1SID2-F1
#
_cell.length_a   1.000
_cell.length_b   1.000
_cell.length_c   1.000
_cell.angle_alpha   90.00
_cell.angle_beta   90.00
_cell.angle_gamma   90.00
#
_symmetry.space_group_name_H-M   'P 1'
#
loop_
_entity.id
_entity.type
_entity.pdbx_description
1 polymer ?
#
loop_
_entity_poly.entity_id
_entity_poly.type
_entity_poly.pdbx_seq_one_letter_code
_entity_poly.pdbx_strand_id
1 'polypeptide(L)'
;MSSEKDILQQLDSTINAIEEHRDWRSKQRAEEEAKLRAAWQQLLDAATQLRGKLKDNPKLRYFSIARDGSEIAISFRTNAASSNLMSFYRDHPEGMYNTTLAIWCREPGRDDRRFQSADDAIQLMVRHCAGNLAS
;
A
#
# COMPACT_ATOMS: atom_id res chain seq x y z
N MET A 1 30.13 -46.39 -15.35
CA MET A 1 28.78 -46.57 -14.78
C MET A 1 28.58 -45.94 -13.40
N SER A 2 29.63 -45.72 -12.57
CA SER A 2 29.46 -45.05 -11.26
C SER A 2 29.28 -43.53 -11.36
N SER A 3 29.94 -42.86 -12.30
CA SER A 3 29.91 -41.38 -12.44
C SER A 3 28.60 -40.83 -13.01
N GLU A 4 27.89 -41.59 -13.85
CA GLU A 4 26.65 -41.15 -14.48
C GLU A 4 25.47 -41.18 -13.51
N LYS A 5 25.39 -42.20 -12.64
CA LYS A 5 24.43 -42.25 -11.52
C LYS A 5 24.65 -41.12 -10.52
N ASP A 6 25.90 -40.71 -10.31
CA ASP A 6 26.28 -39.65 -9.38
C ASP A 6 25.87 -38.26 -9.90
N ILE A 7 26.05 -38.02 -11.21
CA ILE A 7 25.61 -36.77 -11.86
C ILE A 7 24.09 -36.65 -11.87
N LEU A 8 23.36 -37.73 -12.13
CA LEU A 8 21.90 -37.72 -12.11
C LEU A 8 21.35 -37.45 -10.69
N GLN A 9 21.95 -38.02 -9.65
CA GLN A 9 21.58 -37.70 -8.26
C GLN A 9 21.91 -36.25 -7.87
N GLN A 10 23.03 -35.70 -8.35
CA GLN A 10 23.35 -34.29 -8.17
C GLN A 10 22.34 -33.37 -8.88
N LEU A 11 21.89 -33.74 -10.07
CA LEU A 11 20.86 -32.99 -10.79
C LEU A 11 19.53 -33.03 -10.03
N ASP A 12 19.07 -34.20 -9.62
CA ASP A 12 17.80 -34.35 -8.88
C ASP A 12 17.82 -33.58 -7.56
N SER A 13 18.91 -33.66 -6.79
CA SER A 13 19.06 -32.89 -5.54
C SER A 13 19.07 -31.38 -5.78
N THR A 14 19.68 -30.92 -6.88
CA THR A 14 19.69 -29.50 -7.25
C THR A 14 18.30 -29.03 -7.70
N ILE A 15 17.57 -29.84 -8.47
CA ILE A 15 16.19 -29.55 -8.90
C ILE A 15 15.29 -29.43 -7.66
N ASN A 16 15.34 -30.40 -6.75
CA ASN A 16 14.54 -30.38 -5.53
C ASN A 16 14.84 -29.14 -4.67
N ALA A 17 16.12 -28.77 -4.52
CA ALA A 17 16.49 -27.57 -3.76
C ALA A 17 15.96 -26.27 -4.43
N ILE A 18 15.93 -26.21 -5.76
CA ILE A 18 15.38 -25.07 -6.51
C ILE A 18 13.85 -25.00 -6.31
N GLU A 19 13.16 -26.13 -6.38
CA GLU A 19 11.72 -26.22 -6.19
C GLU A 19 11.31 -25.84 -4.76
N GLU A 20 11.97 -26.40 -3.74
CA GLU A 20 11.72 -26.07 -2.33
C GLU A 20 11.92 -24.58 -2.05
N HIS A 21 12.98 -23.99 -2.60
CA HIS A 21 13.26 -22.57 -2.43
C HIS A 21 12.29 -21.67 -3.21
N ARG A 22 11.80 -22.11 -4.38
CA ARG A 22 10.72 -21.41 -5.12
C ARG A 22 9.41 -21.43 -4.33
N ASP A 23 9.04 -22.59 -3.79
CA ASP A 23 7.83 -22.76 -2.99
C ASP A 23 7.88 -21.93 -1.71
N TRP A 24 9.03 -21.90 -1.04
CA TRP A 24 9.26 -21.08 0.14
C TRP A 24 9.11 -19.58 -0.18
N ARG A 25 9.73 -19.08 -1.26
CA ARG A 25 9.58 -17.67 -1.68
C ARG A 25 8.14 -17.33 -2.06
N SER A 26 7.46 -18.25 -2.74
CA SER A 26 6.06 -18.08 -3.13
C SER A 26 5.16 -17.92 -1.89
N LYS A 27 5.35 -18.77 -0.88
CA LYS A 27 4.64 -18.68 0.40
C LYS A 27 4.93 -17.36 1.13
N GLN A 28 6.20 -16.97 1.25
CA GLN A 28 6.55 -15.70 1.90
C GLN A 28 5.91 -14.50 1.22
N ARG A 29 5.96 -14.45 -0.11
CA ARG A 29 5.33 -13.37 -0.87
C ARG A 29 3.82 -13.35 -0.69
N ALA A 30 3.16 -14.51 -0.73
CA ALA A 30 1.73 -14.60 -0.49
C ALA A 30 1.34 -14.12 0.92
N GLU A 31 2.15 -14.42 1.93
CA GLU A 31 1.96 -13.91 3.30
C GLU A 31 2.11 -12.39 3.38
N GLU A 32 3.13 -11.82 2.73
CA GLU A 32 3.33 -10.36 2.67
C GLU A 32 2.19 -9.66 1.93
N GLU A 33 1.73 -10.22 0.81
CA GLU A 33 0.58 -9.71 0.05
C GLU A 33 -0.70 -9.77 0.89
N ALA A 34 -0.90 -10.84 1.66
CA ALA A 34 -2.04 -10.97 2.56
C ALA A 34 -1.98 -9.94 3.71
N LYS A 35 -0.81 -9.72 4.29
CA LYS A 35 -0.59 -8.69 5.33
C LYS A 35 -0.86 -7.30 4.79
N LEU A 36 -0.33 -6.97 3.62
CA LEU A 36 -0.58 -5.68 2.98
C LEU A 36 -2.06 -5.48 2.65
N ARG A 37 -2.73 -6.51 2.15
CA ARG A 37 -4.18 -6.47 1.87
C ARG A 37 -4.99 -6.20 3.14
N ALA A 38 -4.64 -6.86 4.25
CA ALA A 38 -5.27 -6.62 5.54
C ALA A 38 -5.01 -5.19 6.04
N ALA A 39 -3.77 -4.70 5.92
CA ALA A 39 -3.43 -3.33 6.30
C ALA A 39 -4.18 -2.28 5.46
N TRP A 40 -4.30 -2.51 4.14
CA TRP A 40 -5.06 -1.66 3.25
C TRP A 40 -6.56 -1.64 3.62
N GLN A 41 -7.14 -2.79 3.96
CA GLN A 41 -8.53 -2.86 4.40
C GLN A 41 -8.78 -2.05 5.67
N GLN A 42 -7.87 -2.13 6.66
CA GLN A 42 -7.96 -1.31 7.87
C GLN A 42 -7.90 0.19 7.56
N LEU A 43 -7.06 0.59 6.62
CA LEU A 43 -7.00 1.98 6.16
C LEU A 43 -8.30 2.42 5.47
N LEU A 44 -8.91 1.57 4.63
CA LEU A 44 -10.21 1.83 3.99
C LEU A 44 -11.33 2.01 5.04
N ASP A 45 -11.35 1.17 6.07
CA ASP A 45 -12.35 1.23 7.13
C ASP A 45 -12.21 2.56 7.90
N ALA A 46 -10.97 2.94 8.26
CA ALA A 46 -10.67 4.22 8.91
C ALA A 46 -11.02 5.41 8.01
N ALA A 47 -10.70 5.35 6.72
CA ALA A 47 -11.03 6.39 5.75
C ALA A 47 -12.55 6.57 5.59
N THR A 48 -13.30 5.47 5.59
CA THR A 48 -14.77 5.49 5.54
C THR A 48 -15.36 6.18 6.77
N GLN A 49 -14.84 5.87 7.97
CA GLN A 49 -15.26 6.52 9.21
C GLN A 49 -14.94 8.02 9.20
N LEU A 50 -13.73 8.41 8.80
CA LEU A 50 -13.33 9.82 8.71
C LEU A 50 -14.17 10.58 7.68
N ARG A 51 -14.40 10.00 6.50
CA ARG A 51 -15.27 10.58 5.47
C ARG A 51 -16.67 10.83 6.00
N GLY A 52 -17.26 9.87 6.71
CA GLY A 52 -18.57 10.03 7.35
C GLY A 52 -18.61 11.19 8.34
N LYS A 53 -17.55 11.35 9.15
CA LYS A 53 -17.41 12.44 10.13
C LYS A 53 -17.22 13.81 9.48
N LEU A 54 -16.54 13.89 8.33
CA LEU A 54 -16.15 15.13 7.68
C LEU A 54 -17.07 15.57 6.54
N LYS A 55 -18.09 14.78 6.19
CA LYS A 55 -18.92 14.98 4.99
C LYS A 55 -19.52 16.39 4.85
N ASP A 56 -19.90 17.02 5.97
CA ASP A 56 -20.54 18.34 6.00
C ASP A 56 -19.56 19.45 6.40
N ASN A 57 -18.26 19.15 6.50
CA ASN A 57 -17.28 20.15 6.91
C ASN A 57 -17.00 21.14 5.77
N PRO A 58 -17.18 22.46 5.98
CA PRO A 58 -17.03 23.45 4.91
C PRO A 58 -15.60 23.58 4.37
N LYS A 59 -14.59 23.21 5.16
CA LYS A 59 -13.18 23.20 4.73
C LYS A 59 -12.86 22.01 3.83
N LEU A 60 -13.64 20.93 3.90
CA LEU A 60 -13.45 19.76 3.04
C LEU A 60 -13.87 20.12 1.61
N ARG A 61 -12.98 19.90 0.64
CA ARG A 61 -13.33 20.02 -0.79
C ARG A 61 -13.93 18.70 -1.27
N TYR A 62 -13.23 17.59 -1.03
CA TYR A 62 -13.75 16.24 -1.25
C TYR A 62 -12.99 15.22 -0.40
N PHE A 63 -13.65 14.10 -0.13
CA PHE A 63 -13.04 12.89 0.38
C PHE A 63 -13.65 11.72 -0.39
N SER A 64 -12.87 11.14 -1.28
CA SER A 64 -13.30 10.06 -2.17
C SER A 64 -12.55 8.76 -1.87
N ILE A 65 -13.24 7.65 -2.07
CA ILE A 65 -12.68 6.31 -2.10
C ILE A 65 -13.08 5.75 -3.47
N ALA A 66 -12.12 5.23 -4.24
CA ALA A 66 -12.38 4.65 -5.55
C ALA A 66 -13.35 3.47 -5.44
N ARG A 67 -14.11 3.20 -6.52
CA ARG A 67 -15.16 2.17 -6.51
C ARG A 67 -14.62 0.77 -6.23
N ASP A 68 -13.42 0.48 -6.70
CA ASP A 68 -12.70 -0.78 -6.47
C ASP A 68 -11.88 -0.78 -5.17
N GLY A 69 -11.96 0.32 -4.40
CA GLY A 69 -11.21 0.51 -3.16
C GLY A 69 -9.69 0.61 -3.37
N SER A 70 -9.19 0.88 -4.58
CA SER A 70 -7.75 0.95 -4.85
C SER A 70 -7.09 2.27 -4.41
N GLU A 71 -7.88 3.33 -4.29
CA GLU A 71 -7.43 4.68 -3.97
C GLU A 71 -8.34 5.35 -2.92
N ILE A 72 -7.70 6.11 -2.03
CA ILE A 72 -8.35 7.09 -1.15
C ILE A 72 -7.77 8.46 -1.51
N ALA A 73 -8.60 9.47 -1.73
CA ALA A 73 -8.15 10.84 -1.97
C ALA A 73 -8.88 11.84 -1.08
N ILE A 74 -8.13 12.73 -0.45
CA ILE A 74 -8.62 13.71 0.51
C ILE A 74 -8.10 15.08 0.11
N SER A 75 -9.01 16.04 -0.09
CA SER A 75 -8.65 17.41 -0.43
C SER A 75 -9.37 18.42 0.43
N PHE A 76 -8.62 19.39 0.94
CA PHE A 76 -9.15 20.54 1.66
C PHE A 76 -9.10 21.81 0.81
N ARG A 77 -10.06 22.70 1.05
CA ARG A 77 -10.07 24.05 0.49
C ARG A 77 -8.94 24.84 1.13
N THR A 78 -8.15 25.51 0.31
CA THR A 78 -7.05 26.38 0.73
C THR A 78 -7.06 27.66 -0.09
N ASN A 79 -6.59 28.75 0.53
CA ASN A 79 -6.43 30.05 -0.13
C ASN A 79 -5.09 30.15 -0.88
N ALA A 80 -4.20 29.18 -0.72
CA ALA A 80 -2.91 29.12 -1.39
C ALA A 80 -3.01 28.52 -2.81
N ALA A 81 -2.01 28.79 -3.64
CA ALA A 81 -1.90 28.22 -4.98
C ALA A 81 -1.60 26.71 -5.01
N SER A 82 -1.16 26.12 -3.88
CA SER A 82 -0.91 24.68 -3.75
C SER A 82 -2.18 23.95 -3.30
N SER A 83 -2.41 22.75 -3.85
CA SER A 83 -3.51 21.90 -3.40
C SER A 83 -3.14 21.16 -2.11
N ASN A 84 -3.97 21.28 -1.06
CA ASN A 84 -3.92 20.41 0.12
C ASN A 84 -4.59 19.08 -0.19
N LEU A 85 -3.98 18.31 -1.09
CA LEU A 85 -4.40 16.99 -1.52
C LEU A 85 -3.47 15.94 -0.92
N MET A 86 -4.05 14.89 -0.36
CA MET A 86 -3.36 13.66 0.02
C MET A 86 -4.10 12.47 -0.57
N SER A 87 -3.37 11.61 -1.27
CA SER A 87 -3.89 10.36 -1.81
C SER A 87 -3.15 9.17 -1.24
N PHE A 88 -3.87 8.08 -1.03
CA PHE A 88 -3.32 6.77 -0.68
C PHE A 88 -3.69 5.76 -1.76
N TYR A 89 -2.76 4.85 -2.08
CA TYR A 89 -2.93 3.82 -3.08
C TYR A 89 -2.52 2.46 -2.53
N ARG A 90 -3.29 1.42 -2.87
CA ARG A 90 -2.93 0.03 -2.54
C ARG A 90 -1.66 -0.42 -3.26
N ASP A 91 -1.49 0.05 -4.49
CA ASP A 91 -0.42 -0.30 -5.41
C ASP A 91 0.23 1.00 -5.93
N HIS A 92 1.49 0.98 -6.36
CA HIS A 92 2.14 2.22 -6.81
C HIS A 92 1.40 2.82 -8.01
N PRO A 93 0.97 4.10 -7.97
CA PRO A 93 0.07 4.68 -8.97
C PRO A 93 0.65 4.72 -10.39
N GLU A 94 1.98 4.76 -10.53
CA GLU A 94 2.66 4.77 -11.83
C GLU A 94 3.23 3.40 -12.25
N GLY A 95 2.95 2.33 -11.48
CA GLY A 95 3.41 0.97 -11.81
C GLY A 95 4.94 0.75 -11.75
N MET A 96 5.75 1.77 -11.46
CA MET A 96 7.21 1.70 -11.44
C MET A 96 7.78 0.73 -10.38
N TYR A 97 7.01 0.39 -9.34
CA TYR A 97 7.45 -0.46 -8.23
C TYR A 97 6.55 -1.68 -8.03
N ASN A 98 6.28 -2.41 -9.11
CA ASN A 98 5.43 -3.61 -9.13
C ASN A 98 5.85 -4.76 -8.20
N THR A 99 7.09 -4.76 -7.70
CA THR A 99 7.60 -5.73 -6.72
C THR A 99 7.55 -5.22 -5.29
N THR A 100 7.27 -3.94 -5.06
CA THR A 100 7.24 -3.34 -3.72
C THR A 100 5.83 -3.40 -3.15
N LEU A 101 5.64 -4.29 -2.19
CA LEU A 101 4.41 -4.40 -1.42
C LEU A 101 4.41 -3.31 -0.35
N ALA A 102 3.62 -2.26 -0.56
CA ALA A 102 3.44 -1.18 0.41
C ALA A 102 2.15 -0.40 0.11
N ILE A 103 1.63 0.27 1.13
CA ILE A 103 0.64 1.33 0.96
C ILE A 103 1.38 2.59 0.53
N TRP A 104 1.01 3.16 -0.61
CA TRP A 104 1.64 4.36 -1.15
C TRP A 104 0.85 5.60 -0.76
N CYS A 105 1.55 6.69 -0.47
CA CYS A 105 0.94 7.98 -0.17
C CYS A 105 1.61 9.08 -0.98
N ARG A 106 0.79 9.88 -1.66
CA ARG A 106 1.21 10.98 -2.53
C ARG A 106 0.63 12.30 -2.04
N GLU A 107 1.49 13.31 -2.00
CA GLU A 107 1.12 14.71 -1.81
C GLU A 107 1.75 15.54 -2.94
N PRO A 108 1.01 16.46 -3.58
CA PRO A 108 1.59 17.30 -4.62
C PRO A 108 2.80 18.10 -4.13
N GLY A 109 3.91 18.02 -4.90
CA GLY A 109 5.17 18.71 -4.57
C GLY A 109 6.02 18.02 -3.49
N ARG A 110 5.68 16.80 -3.08
CA ARG A 110 6.50 15.96 -2.19
C ARG A 110 6.79 14.61 -2.83
N ASP A 111 7.86 13.98 -2.39
CA ASP A 111 8.17 12.59 -2.76
C ASP A 111 7.12 11.63 -2.19
N ASP A 112 6.83 10.56 -2.94
CA ASP A 112 5.92 9.52 -2.51
C ASP A 112 6.46 8.80 -1.27
N ARG A 113 5.56 8.52 -0.31
CA ARG A 113 5.86 7.73 0.87
C ARG A 113 5.28 6.34 0.77
N ARG A 114 5.90 5.40 1.47
CA ARG A 114 5.50 4.00 1.53
C ARG A 114 5.32 3.55 2.97
N PHE A 115 4.27 2.77 3.23
CA PHE A 115 3.95 2.24 4.55
C PHE A 115 3.76 0.73 4.48
N GLN A 116 4.31 0.02 5.47
CA GLN A 116 4.14 -1.43 5.64
C GLN A 116 3.01 -1.76 6.61
N SER A 117 2.52 -0.76 7.37
CA SER A 117 1.48 -0.92 8.38
C SER A 117 0.29 0.00 8.08
N ALA A 118 -0.90 -0.42 8.52
CA ALA A 118 -2.08 0.44 8.47
C ALA A 118 -1.96 1.60 9.46
N ASP A 119 -1.43 1.35 10.66
CA ASP A 119 -1.37 2.32 11.75
C ASP A 119 -0.61 3.59 11.35
N ASP A 120 0.55 3.46 10.70
CA ASP A 120 1.34 4.60 10.26
C ASP A 120 0.58 5.42 9.20
N ALA A 121 -0.06 4.75 8.24
CA ALA A 121 -0.85 5.39 7.19
C ALA A 121 -2.10 6.08 7.76
N ILE A 122 -2.79 5.43 8.70
CA ILE A 122 -3.97 5.99 9.40
C ILE A 122 -3.56 7.20 10.23
N GLN A 123 -2.47 7.12 11.00
CA GLN A 123 -1.99 8.25 11.79
C GLN A 123 -1.67 9.45 10.90
N LEU A 124 -1.01 9.23 9.77
CA LEU A 124 -0.73 10.28 8.80
C LEU A 124 -2.03 10.89 8.24
N MET A 125 -2.99 10.07 7.83
CA MET A 125 -4.29 10.53 7.33
C MET A 125 -5.04 11.36 8.37
N VAL A 126 -5.07 10.91 9.63
CA VAL A 126 -5.70 11.64 10.74
C VAL A 126 -5.00 12.97 10.99
N ARG A 127 -3.66 13.00 11.00
CA ARG A 127 -2.87 14.24 11.17
C ARG A 127 -3.14 15.23 10.03
N HIS A 128 -3.20 14.75 8.78
CA HIS A 128 -3.52 15.58 7.63
C HIS A 128 -4.91 16.22 7.76
N CYS A 129 -5.92 15.43 8.12
CA CYS A 129 -7.26 15.94 8.38
C CYS A 129 -7.27 16.95 9.53
N ALA A 130 -6.68 16.61 10.68
CA ALA A 130 -6.67 17.47 11.87
C ALA A 130 -5.99 18.82 11.60
N GLY A 131 -4.84 18.82 10.92
CA GLY A 131 -4.10 20.04 10.58
C GLY A 131 -4.91 21.02 9.72
N ASN A 132 -5.60 20.50 8.69
CA ASN A 132 -6.43 21.34 7.81
C ASN A 132 -7.74 21.81 8.46
N LEU A 133 -8.23 21.09 9.47
CA LEU A 133 -9.44 21.48 10.20
C LEU A 133 -9.14 22.55 11.25
N ALA A 134 -7.96 22.50 11.87
CA ALA A 134 -7.52 23.44 12.89
C ALA A 134 -7.01 24.78 12.33
N SER A 135 -6.50 24.82 11.10
CA SER A 135 -6.05 26.03 10.40
C SER A 135 -7.21 26.87 9.89
#